data_AF-A0A7H4MS02-F1
#
_entry.id   AF-A0A7H4MS02-F1
#
_cell.length_a   1.000
_cell.length_b   1.000
_cell.length_c   1.000
_cell.angle_alpha   90.00
_cell.angle_beta   90.00
_cell.angle_gamma   90.00
#
_symmetry.space_group_name_H-M   'P 1'
#
loop_
_entity.id
_entity.type
_entity.pdbx_description
1 polymer ?
#
loop_
_entity_poly.entity_id
_entity_poly.type
_entity_poly.pdbx_seq_one_letter_code
_entity_poly.pdbx_strand_id
1 'polypeptide(L)'
;MKATFSGTADSTGYYKNQGTAGNIQLELQSEDGTTLNNGSSQSVQVDEASQSARFPLQVRALSVNGGATQGTIQAVINVTYTYA
;
A
#
# COMPACT_ATOMS: atom_id res chain seq x y z
N MET A 1 3.30 6.40 -17.12
CA MET A 1 3.72 6.87 -15.78
C MET A 1 3.84 5.68 -14.84
N LYS A 2 4.86 5.63 -13.97
CA LYS A 2 5.08 4.52 -13.02
C LYS A 2 5.12 5.03 -11.58
N ALA A 3 4.40 4.36 -10.68
CA ALA A 3 4.44 4.58 -9.23
C ALA A 3 5.16 3.40 -8.57
N THR A 4 6.10 3.68 -7.67
CA THR A 4 6.78 2.68 -6.84
C THR A 4 6.43 2.93 -5.38
N PHE A 5 5.94 1.90 -4.69
CA PHE A 5 5.45 1.97 -3.32
C PHE A 5 6.51 1.45 -2.35
N SER A 6 6.77 2.17 -1.27
CA SER A 6 7.73 1.76 -0.25
C SER A 6 7.26 2.08 1.16
N GLY A 7 7.74 1.32 2.13
CA GLY A 7 7.36 1.46 3.54
C GLY A 7 7.96 0.34 4.39
N THR A 8 7.72 0.41 5.70
CA THR A 8 8.17 -0.66 6.61
C THR A 8 7.25 -1.86 6.46
N ALA A 9 7.79 -3.00 6.02
CA ALA A 9 7.09 -4.28 6.04
C ALA A 9 7.37 -5.04 7.34
N ASP A 10 6.44 -5.91 7.76
CA ASP A 10 6.69 -6.91 8.80
C ASP A 10 7.00 -8.31 8.19
N SER A 11 7.08 -9.34 9.03
CA SER A 11 7.41 -10.71 8.60
C SER A 11 6.34 -11.38 7.73
N THR A 12 5.14 -10.81 7.65
CA THR A 12 4.08 -11.28 6.75
C THR A 12 4.22 -10.71 5.33
N GLY A 13 5.10 -9.72 5.15
CA GLY A 13 5.32 -9.00 3.89
C GLY A 13 4.41 -7.79 3.68
N TYR A 14 3.34 -7.65 4.46
CA TYR A 14 2.47 -6.47 4.46
C TYR A 14 3.10 -5.30 5.21
N TYR A 15 2.52 -4.10 5.06
CA TYR A 15 2.99 -2.93 5.78
C TYR A 15 2.75 -3.08 7.28
N LYS A 16 3.81 -2.86 8.05
CA LYS A 16 3.82 -2.99 9.50
C LYS A 16 2.96 -1.90 10.14
N ASN A 17 2.10 -2.30 11.08
CA ASN A 17 1.53 -1.34 12.02
C ASN A 17 2.63 -0.80 12.95
N GLN A 18 2.90 0.50 12.86
CA GLN A 18 3.81 1.24 13.73
C GLN A 18 3.10 1.83 14.97
N GLY A 19 1.78 1.68 15.06
CA GLY A 19 1.00 1.95 16.26
C GLY A 19 1.11 0.85 17.31
N THR A 20 0.25 0.91 18.34
CA THR A 20 0.32 0.00 19.49
C THR A 20 -0.51 -1.27 19.37
N ALA A 21 -1.42 -1.35 18.37
CA ALA A 21 -2.20 -2.56 18.15
C ALA A 21 -1.31 -3.71 17.64
N GLY A 22 -1.33 -4.84 18.34
CA GLY A 22 -0.61 -6.05 17.98
C GLY A 22 -1.35 -6.87 16.94
N ASN A 23 -0.60 -7.69 16.19
CA ASN A 23 -1.12 -8.61 15.16
C ASN A 23 -2.02 -7.93 14.11
N ILE A 24 -1.70 -6.69 13.73
CA ILE A 24 -2.35 -5.96 12.65
C ILE A 24 -1.31 -5.57 11.60
N GLN A 25 -1.65 -5.86 10.34
CA GLN A 25 -0.96 -5.47 9.12
C GLN A 25 -1.83 -4.46 8.37
N LEU A 26 -1.22 -3.69 7.48
CA LEU A 26 -1.91 -2.88 6.47
C LEU A 26 -1.62 -3.43 5.07
N GLU A 27 -2.68 -3.67 4.31
CA GLU A 27 -2.59 -4.07 2.91
C GLU A 27 -3.02 -2.90 2.02
N LEU A 28 -2.19 -2.58 1.04
CA LEU A 28 -2.50 -1.71 -0.08
C LEU A 28 -2.75 -2.57 -1.32
N GLN A 29 -3.82 -2.29 -2.05
CA GLN A 29 -4.07 -2.90 -3.35
C GLN A 29 -4.42 -1.85 -4.40
N SER A 30 -4.18 -2.17 -5.67
CA SER A 30 -4.89 -1.51 -6.77
C SER A 30 -6.35 -1.94 -6.82
N GLU A 31 -7.17 -1.18 -7.54
CA GLU A 31 -8.59 -1.45 -7.73
C GLU A 31 -8.89 -2.84 -8.33
N ASP A 32 -7.96 -3.41 -9.11
CA ASP A 32 -8.07 -4.77 -9.66
C ASP A 32 -7.70 -5.90 -8.67
N GLY A 33 -7.37 -5.55 -7.42
CA GLY A 33 -7.04 -6.48 -6.35
C GLY A 33 -5.56 -6.87 -6.27
N THR A 34 -4.68 -6.29 -7.08
CA THR A 34 -3.23 -6.56 -6.99
C THR A 34 -2.65 -5.96 -5.70
N THR A 35 -2.05 -6.79 -4.85
CA THR A 35 -1.35 -6.32 -3.63
C THR A 35 -0.07 -5.57 -3.97
N LEU A 36 0.07 -4.36 -3.40
CA LEU A 36 1.18 -3.44 -3.62
C LEU A 36 2.00 -3.33 -2.34
N ASN A 37 2.76 -4.38 -2.00
CA ASN A 37 3.64 -4.40 -0.83
C ASN A 37 4.91 -3.54 -1.03
N ASN A 38 5.75 -3.45 0.00
CA ASN A 38 7.00 -2.70 -0.07
C ASN A 38 7.87 -3.14 -1.26
N GLY A 39 8.23 -2.19 -2.13
CA GLY A 39 9.01 -2.40 -3.34
C GLY A 39 8.18 -2.67 -4.60
N SER A 40 6.87 -2.89 -4.47
CA SER A 40 5.98 -3.07 -5.62
C SER A 40 5.86 -1.78 -6.45
N SER A 41 5.49 -1.95 -7.71
CA SER A 41 5.24 -0.82 -8.61
C SER A 41 4.04 -1.06 -9.51
N GLN A 42 3.33 0.00 -9.87
CA GLN A 42 2.21 -0.01 -10.80
C GLN A 42 2.45 1.02 -11.90
N SER A 43 2.04 0.72 -13.13
CA SER A 43 2.10 1.67 -14.25
C SER A 43 0.70 1.97 -14.76
N VAL A 44 0.47 3.23 -15.12
CA VAL A 44 -0.76 3.68 -15.78
C VAL A 44 -0.40 4.52 -17.00
N GLN A 45 -1.29 4.50 -17.99
CA GLN A 45 -1.21 5.40 -19.13
C GLN A 45 -1.64 6.81 -18.73
N VAL A 46 -1.05 7.81 -19.38
CA VAL A 46 -1.52 9.20 -19.26
C VAL A 46 -2.71 9.35 -20.20
N ASP A 47 -3.81 9.87 -19.69
CA ASP A 47 -4.95 10.26 -20.51
C ASP A 47 -4.60 11.54 -21.27
N GLU A 48 -4.50 11.45 -22.60
CA GLU A 48 -4.04 12.56 -23.44
C GLU A 48 -5.03 13.73 -23.50
N ALA A 49 -6.34 13.46 -23.36
CA ALA A 49 -7.39 14.47 -23.47
C ALA A 49 -7.44 15.37 -22.21
N SER A 50 -7.20 14.78 -21.04
CA SER A 50 -7.17 15.47 -19.75
C SER A 50 -5.77 15.79 -19.24
N GLN A 51 -4.73 15.31 -19.94
CA GLN A 51 -3.32 15.42 -19.52
C GLN A 51 -3.09 14.92 -18.09
N SER A 52 -3.77 13.85 -17.69
CA SER A 52 -3.79 13.37 -16.30
C SER A 52 -3.52 11.87 -16.20
N ALA A 53 -3.06 11.43 -15.02
CA ALA A 53 -2.88 10.01 -14.69
C ALA A 53 -3.43 9.77 -13.28
N ARG A 54 -4.07 8.62 -13.08
CA ARG A 54 -4.72 8.26 -11.80
C ARG A 54 -4.34 6.84 -11.41
N PHE A 55 -4.06 6.66 -10.12
CA PHE A 55 -3.83 5.36 -9.49
C PHE A 55 -4.97 5.13 -8.50
N PRO A 56 -6.04 4.41 -8.88
CA PRO A 56 -7.09 4.05 -7.93
C PRO A 56 -6.56 2.94 -7.01
N LEU A 57 -6.55 3.23 -5.71
CA LEU A 57 -5.96 2.38 -4.67
C LEU A 57 -6.98 2.15 -3.54
N GLN A 58 -6.86 1.00 -2.88
CA GLN A 58 -7.65 0.65 -1.72
C GLN A 58 -6.74 0.14 -0.59
N VAL A 59 -7.11 0.47 0.65
CA VAL A 59 -6.35 0.09 1.86
C VAL A 59 -7.26 -0.61 2.84
N ARG A 60 -6.77 -1.67 3.48
CA ARG A 60 -7.43 -2.31 4.63
C ARG A 60 -6.42 -2.72 5.69
N ALA A 61 -6.89 -2.77 6.94
CA ALA A 61 -6.18 -3.49 7.99
C ALA A 61 -6.57 -4.97 7.94
N LEU A 62 -5.63 -5.86 8.24
CA LEU A 62 -5.85 -7.30 8.36
C LEU A 62 -5.00 -7.91 9.47
N SER A 63 -5.40 -9.07 9.97
CA SER A 63 -4.65 -9.84 10.95
C SER A 63 -4.32 -11.21 10.35
N VAL A 64 -3.12 -11.36 9.79
CA VAL A 64 -2.73 -12.59 9.08
C VAL A 64 -2.71 -13.80 10.02
N ASN A 65 -2.18 -13.61 11.22
CA ASN A 65 -2.04 -14.67 12.22
C ASN A 65 -3.17 -14.70 13.26
N GLY A 66 -4.18 -13.83 13.12
CA GLY A 66 -5.24 -13.64 14.11
C GLY A 66 -4.76 -12.97 15.40
N GLY A 67 -5.68 -12.79 16.35
CA GLY A 67 -5.37 -12.26 17.68
C GLY A 67 -4.98 -10.78 17.70
N ALA A 68 -5.61 -9.96 16.87
CA ALA A 68 -5.45 -8.50 16.91
C ALA A 68 -5.72 -7.96 18.33
N THR A 69 -4.84 -7.10 18.84
CA THR A 69 -4.99 -6.51 20.18
C THR A 69 -5.38 -5.04 20.10
N GLN A 70 -5.93 -4.51 21.21
CA GLN A 70 -6.28 -3.10 21.31
C GLN A 70 -5.03 -2.22 21.16
N GLY A 71 -5.17 -1.14 20.39
CA GLY A 71 -4.15 -0.11 20.27
C GLY A 71 -4.39 0.77 19.06
N THR A 72 -3.41 1.63 18.77
CA THR A 72 -3.45 2.50 17.60
C THR A 72 -2.99 1.77 16.34
N ILE A 73 -3.49 2.22 15.19
CA ILE A 73 -3.05 1.80 13.86
C ILE A 73 -2.37 2.99 13.19
N GLN A 74 -1.10 2.85 12.82
CA GLN A 74 -0.32 3.88 12.14
C GLN A 74 0.63 3.22 11.14
N ALA A 75 0.63 3.71 9.89
CA ALA A 75 1.61 3.33 8.88
C ALA A 75 1.79 4.48 7.89
N VAL A 76 2.95 4.52 7.24
CA VAL A 76 3.23 5.45 6.15
C VAL A 76 3.73 4.65 4.96
N ILE A 77 3.06 4.82 3.82
CA ILE A 77 3.44 4.24 2.53
C ILE A 77 3.89 5.41 1.64
N ASN A 78 5.16 5.42 1.27
CA ASN A 78 5.73 6.41 0.35
C ASN A 78 5.49 5.99 -1.10
N VAL A 79 5.29 6.97 -1.97
CA VAL A 79 5.11 6.73 -3.41
C VAL A 79 6.08 7.61 -4.19
N THR A 80 6.91 6.98 -5.02
CA THR A 80 7.82 7.68 -5.94
C THR A 80 7.34 7.48 -7.37
N TYR A 81 7.19 8.57 -8.12
CA TYR A 81 6.76 8.53 -9.52
C TYR A 81 7.93 8.71 -10.48
N THR A 82 7.94 7.94 -11.57
CA THR A 82 8.83 8.14 -12.70
C THR A 82 8.06 8.28 -14.00
N TYR A 83 8.64 9.03 -14.93
CA TYR A 83 8.09 9.37 -16.24
C TYR A 83 8.98 8.77 -17.32
N ALA A 84 8.38 8.21 -18.36
CA ALA A 84 9.03 7.62 -19.52
C ALA A 84 8.16 7.90 -20.75
#